data_AF-A0A9D7SL18-F1
#
_entry.id   AF-A0A9D7SL18-F1
#
_cell.length_a   1.000
_cell.length_b   1.000
_cell.length_c   1.000
_cell.angle_alpha   90.00
_cell.angle_beta   90.00
_cell.angle_gamma   90.00
#
_symmetry.space_group_name_H-M   'P 1'
#
loop_
_entity.id
_entity.type
_entity.pdbx_description
1 polymer ?
#
loop_
_entity_poly.entity_id
_entity_poly.type
_entity_poly.pdbx_seq_one_letter_code
_entity_poly.pdbx_strand_id
1 'polypeptide(L)'
;MNTPFLQHQTAESPAVVSVQPDPTPAKRYARGKLQTAADIGNEMAKIYRLAKSGEMDASIATKLTYILQSLAKIRVDGELEARLEALEQRGY
;
A
#
# COMPACT_ATOMS: atom_id res chain seq x y z
N MET A 1 -4.27 -8.49 -79.53
CA MET A 1 -4.87 -7.85 -78.34
C MET A 1 -4.24 -8.49 -77.13
N ASN A 2 -3.21 -7.86 -76.54
CA ASN A 2 -2.47 -8.40 -75.40
C ASN A 2 -2.84 -7.58 -74.16
N THR A 3 -3.46 -8.24 -73.20
CA THR A 3 -3.81 -7.71 -71.88
C THR A 3 -2.56 -7.58 -71.01
N PRO A 4 -2.30 -6.42 -70.36
CA PRO A 4 -1.24 -6.33 -69.37
C PRO A 4 -1.65 -6.98 -68.04
N PHE A 5 -0.67 -7.65 -67.46
CA PHE A 5 -0.69 -8.50 -66.27
C PHE A 5 -0.97 -7.69 -64.99
N LEU A 6 -1.91 -8.15 -64.16
CA LEU A 6 -2.19 -7.58 -62.82
C LEU A 6 -0.96 -7.78 -61.92
N GLN A 7 -0.36 -6.69 -61.46
CA GLN A 7 0.68 -6.70 -60.43
C GLN A 7 0.04 -7.06 -59.08
N HIS A 8 0.36 -8.23 -58.55
CA HIS A 8 0.05 -8.59 -57.18
C HIS A 8 0.91 -7.74 -56.24
N GLN A 9 0.29 -6.75 -55.61
CA GLN A 9 0.89 -5.96 -54.54
C GLN A 9 1.05 -6.87 -53.30
N THR A 10 2.28 -7.23 -52.96
CA THR A 10 2.60 -7.94 -51.72
C THR A 10 2.26 -7.02 -50.56
N ALA A 11 1.19 -7.34 -49.83
CA ALA A 11 0.84 -6.62 -48.61
C ALA A 11 1.89 -6.91 -47.54
N GLU A 12 2.74 -5.92 -47.23
CA GLU A 12 3.62 -5.99 -46.08
C GLU A 12 2.78 -5.96 -44.80
N SER A 13 2.85 -7.05 -44.02
CA SER A 13 2.18 -7.18 -42.73
C SER A 13 2.79 -6.19 -41.73
N PRO A 14 2.02 -5.34 -41.03
CA PRO A 14 2.58 -4.41 -40.06
C PRO A 14 3.23 -5.19 -38.93
N ALA A 15 4.53 -4.95 -38.70
CA ALA A 15 5.26 -5.50 -37.57
C ALA A 15 4.58 -5.10 -36.26
N VAL A 16 4.09 -6.09 -35.50
CA VAL A 16 3.58 -5.90 -34.14
C VAL A 16 4.76 -5.55 -33.23
N VAL A 17 4.90 -4.27 -32.90
CA VAL A 17 5.86 -3.81 -31.88
C VAL A 17 5.38 -4.32 -30.53
N SER A 18 6.02 -5.37 -30.01
CA SER A 18 5.81 -5.86 -28.66
C SER A 18 6.42 -4.87 -27.66
N VAL A 19 5.58 -3.97 -27.14
CA VAL A 19 5.97 -3.13 -26.00
C VAL A 19 6.00 -4.03 -24.77
N GLN A 20 7.19 -4.50 -24.38
CA GLN A 20 7.36 -5.12 -23.07
C GLN A 20 7.15 -4.03 -22.00
N PRO A 21 6.25 -4.23 -21.03
CA PRO A 21 6.09 -3.26 -19.94
C PRO A 21 7.34 -3.29 -19.07
N ASP A 22 7.92 -2.11 -18.85
CA ASP A 22 9.03 -1.94 -17.91
C ASP A 22 8.63 -2.47 -16.52
N PRO A 23 9.54 -3.15 -15.80
CA PRO A 23 9.27 -3.64 -14.46
C PRO A 23 8.98 -2.45 -13.56
N THR A 24 7.72 -2.28 -13.16
CA THR A 24 7.31 -1.21 -12.26
C THR A 24 8.08 -1.36 -10.94
N PRO A 25 8.85 -0.35 -10.50
CA PRO A 25 9.62 -0.47 -9.26
C PRO A 25 8.66 -0.74 -8.11
N ALA A 26 8.92 -1.84 -7.37
CA ALA A 26 8.13 -2.20 -6.21
C ALA A 26 8.11 -1.01 -5.24
N LYS A 27 6.94 -0.39 -5.04
CA LYS A 27 6.75 0.66 -4.05
C LYS A 27 7.13 0.10 -2.68
N ARG A 28 8.37 0.37 -2.25
CA ARG A 28 8.79 0.18 -0.87
C ARG A 28 8.05 1.21 -0.06
N TYR A 29 6.86 0.87 0.42
CA TYR A 29 6.24 1.61 1.50
C TYR A 29 7.26 1.61 2.64
N ALA A 30 7.75 2.80 3.01
CA ALA A 30 8.53 2.95 4.23
C ALA A 30 7.70 2.29 5.33
N ARG A 31 8.21 1.17 5.88
CA ARG A 31 7.51 0.43 6.93
C ARG A 31 7.40 1.38 8.10
N GLY A 32 6.24 2.02 8.26
CA GLY A 32 5.93 2.75 9.48
C GLY A 32 6.22 1.80 10.64
N LYS A 33 7.05 2.24 11.60
CA LYS A 33 7.21 1.46 12.82
C LYS A 33 5.83 1.48 13.48
N LEU A 34 5.20 0.31 13.58
CA LEU A 34 3.93 0.12 14.29
C LEU A 34 4.15 -0.86 15.45
N GLN A 35 5.34 -0.79 16.06
CA GLN A 35 5.77 -1.76 17.06
C GLN A 35 5.17 -1.45 18.42
N THR A 36 4.90 -0.19 18.75
CA THR A 36 4.32 0.20 20.04
C THR A 36 3.04 1.02 19.84
N ALA A 37 2.21 1.13 20.87
CA ALA A 37 1.06 2.04 20.86
C ALA A 37 1.49 3.50 20.58
N ALA A 38 2.66 3.91 21.06
CA ALA A 38 3.24 5.22 20.80
C ALA A 38 3.60 5.42 19.32
N ASP A 39 4.22 4.42 18.68
CA ASP A 39 4.54 4.50 17.25
C ASP A 39 3.28 4.59 16.39
N ILE A 40 2.23 3.82 16.75
CA ILE A 40 0.93 3.87 16.08
C ILE A 40 0.30 5.26 16.25
N GLY A 41 0.36 5.83 17.45
CA GLY A 41 -0.09 7.21 17.72
C GLY A 41 0.63 8.26 16.88
N ASN A 42 1.94 8.10 16.67
CA ASN A 42 2.71 8.99 15.79
C ASN A 42 2.24 8.91 14.33
N GLU A 43 1.95 7.72 13.81
CA GLU A 43 1.42 7.56 12.45
C GLU A 43 -0.01 8.13 12.32
N MET A 44 -0.87 7.93 13.34
CA MET A 44 -2.20 8.58 13.39
C MET A 44 -2.08 10.11 13.37
N ALA A 45 -1.14 10.69 14.13
CA ALA A 45 -0.91 12.14 14.14
C ALA A 45 -0.42 12.65 12.78
N LYS A 46 0.38 11.85 12.05
CA LYS A 46 0.81 12.17 10.69
C LYS A 46 -0.37 12.14 9.72
N ILE A 47 -1.22 11.12 9.76
CA ILE A 47 -2.44 11.05 8.95
C ILE A 47 -3.34 12.26 9.19
N TYR A 48 -3.53 12.65 10.46
CA TYR A 48 -4.29 13.84 10.81
C TYR A 48 -3.72 15.11 10.15
N ARG A 49 -2.39 15.31 10.21
CA ARG A 49 -1.75 16.47 9.59
C ARG A 49 -1.95 16.50 8.07
N LEU A 50 -1.77 15.36 7.41
CA LEU A 50 -1.96 15.24 5.95
C LEU A 50 -3.42 15.48 5.53
N ALA A 51 -4.37 14.96 6.31
CA ALA A 51 -5.79 15.22 6.05
C ALA A 51 -6.12 16.70 6.24
N LYS A 52 -5.59 17.32 7.30
CA LYS A 52 -5.84 18.73 7.62
C LYS A 52 -5.20 19.69 6.62
N SER A 53 -4.04 19.36 6.05
CA SER A 53 -3.40 20.14 5.00
C SER A 53 -4.05 19.95 3.61
N GLY A 54 -4.95 18.97 3.47
CA GLY A 54 -5.58 18.62 2.20
C GLY A 54 -4.70 17.74 1.29
N GLU A 55 -3.53 17.32 1.77
CA GLU A 55 -2.63 16.39 1.07
C GLU A 55 -3.16 14.95 1.05
N MET A 56 -4.14 14.64 1.92
CA MET A 56 -4.81 13.35 1.97
C MET A 56 -6.32 13.55 2.04
N ASP A 57 -7.04 12.75 1.26
CA ASP A 57 -8.51 12.70 1.31
C ASP A 57 -9.01 12.26 2.70
N ALA A 58 -10.05 12.93 3.19
CA ALA A 58 -10.60 12.70 4.52
C ALA A 58 -11.22 11.29 4.67
N SER A 59 -11.80 10.74 3.61
CA SER A 59 -12.36 9.37 3.62
C SER A 59 -11.24 8.34 3.75
N ILE A 60 -10.14 8.50 3.03
CA ILE A 60 -8.95 7.66 3.17
C ILE A 60 -8.35 7.80 4.57
N ALA A 61 -8.14 9.03 5.05
CA ALA A 61 -7.58 9.29 6.36
C ALA A 61 -8.40 8.63 7.49
N THR A 62 -9.73 8.69 7.40
CA THR A 62 -10.64 8.06 8.36
C THR A 62 -10.45 6.54 8.40
N LYS A 63 -10.39 5.89 7.23
CA LYS A 63 -10.18 4.43 7.13
C LYS A 63 -8.84 4.01 7.71
N LEU A 64 -7.77 4.73 7.38
CA LEU A 64 -6.44 4.45 7.92
C LEU A 64 -6.40 4.61 9.43
N THR A 65 -6.98 5.70 9.95
CA THR A 65 -7.05 5.97 11.39
C THR A 65 -7.83 4.88 12.13
N TYR A 66 -8.91 4.37 11.55
CA TYR A 66 -9.69 3.28 12.13
C TYR A 66 -8.90 1.96 12.23
N ILE A 67 -8.15 1.61 11.18
CA ILE A 67 -7.27 0.44 11.18
C ILE A 67 -6.19 0.58 12.26
N LEU A 68 -5.53 1.74 12.33
CA LEU A 68 -4.49 2.02 13.33
C LEU A 68 -5.06 2.00 14.76
N GLN A 69 -6.26 2.53 14.97
CA GLN A 69 -6.93 2.49 16.27
C GLN A 69 -7.21 1.05 16.71
N SER A 70 -7.58 0.18 15.78
CA SER A 70 -7.82 -1.25 16.07
C SER A 70 -6.51 -1.96 16.43
N LEU A 71 -5.43 -1.66 15.70
CA LEU A 71 -4.09 -2.18 15.98
C LEU A 71 -3.56 -1.70 17.35
N ALA A 72 -3.79 -0.43 17.71
CA ALA A 72 -3.39 0.11 19.00
C ALA A 72 -4.06 -0.62 20.17
N LYS A 73 -5.35 -0.97 20.03
CA LYS A 73 -6.08 -1.74 21.05
C LYS A 73 -5.46 -3.12 21.24
N ILE A 74 -5.31 -3.88 20.15
CA ILE A 74 -4.69 -5.22 20.17
C ILE A 74 -3.30 -5.16 20.83
N ARG A 75 -2.53 -4.09 20.55
CA ARG A 75 -1.20 -3.92 21.13
C ARG A 75 -1.24 -3.68 22.64
N VAL A 76 -2.11 -2.78 23.09
CA VAL A 76 -2.29 -2.49 24.51
C VAL A 76 -2.80 -3.71 25.26
N ASP A 77 -3.74 -4.45 24.68
CA ASP A 77 -4.27 -5.68 25.28
C ASP A 77 -3.14 -6.71 25.50
N GLY A 78 -2.32 -6.97 24.47
CA GLY A 78 -1.18 -7.88 24.61
C GLY A 78 -0.10 -7.39 25.58
N GLU A 79 0.14 -6.08 25.67
CA GLU A 79 1.07 -5.51 26.66
C GLU A 79 0.52 -5.66 28.09
N LEU A 80 -0.79 -5.55 28.28
CA LEU A 80 -1.45 -5.76 29.57
C LEU A 80 -1.43 -7.23 29.97
N GLU A 81 -1.74 -8.15 29.05
CA GLU A 81 -1.65 -9.60 29.27
C GLU A 81 -0.24 -10.01 29.72
N ALA A 82 0.80 -9.55 29.01
CA ALA A 82 2.18 -9.85 29.37
C ALA A 82 2.58 -9.29 30.76
N ARG A 83 2.04 -8.11 31.12
CA ARG A 83 2.27 -7.52 32.45
C ARG A 83 1.53 -8.28 33.55
N LEU A 84 0.32 -8.74 33.30
CA LEU A 84 -0.45 -9.56 34.22
C LEU A 84 0.24 -10.90 34.45
N GLU A 85 0.66 -11.59 33.39
CA GLU A 85 1.42 -12.84 33.49
C GLU A 85 2.69 -12.66 34.32
N ALA A 86 3.43 -11.57 34.11
CA ALA A 86 4.62 -11.26 34.91
C ALA A 86 4.32 -10.98 36.39
N LEU A 87 3.13 -10.48 36.73
CA LEU A 87 2.70 -10.27 38.12
C LEU A 87 2.28 -11.60 38.76
N GLU A 88 1.52 -12.43 38.03
CA GLU A 88 1.10 -13.76 38.46
C GLU A 88 2.32 -14.67 38.72
N GLN A 89 3.34 -14.62 37.86
CA GLN A 89 4.60 -15.36 38.08
C GLN A 89 5.39 -14.89 39.30
N ARG A 90 5.22 -13.63 39.73
CA ARG A 90 5.87 -13.07 40.94
C ARG A 90 5.13 -13.43 42.22
N GLY A 91 4.00 -14.14 42.14
CA GLY A 91 3.25 -14.61 43.30
C GLY A 91 2.44 -13.52 43.99
N TYR A 92 1.93 -12.54 43.24
CA TYR A 92 0.74 -11.81 43.68
C TYR A 92 -0.47 -12.74 43.82
#